data_AF-A0A848RLG6-F1
#
_entry.id   AF-A0A848RLG6-F1
#
_cell.length_a   1.000
_cell.length_b   1.000
_cell.length_c   1.000
_cell.angle_alpha   90.00
_cell.angle_beta   90.00
_cell.angle_gamma   90.00
#
_symmetry.space_group_name_H-M   'P 1'
#
loop_
_entity.id
_entity.type
_entity.pdbx_description
1 polymer ?
#
loop_
_entity_poly.entity_id
_entity_poly.type
_entity_poly.pdbx_seq_one_letter_code
_entity_poly.pdbx_strand_id
1 'polypeptide(L)'
;MSNRIPENYLNLSVKRDIINDEVVRAKYSPEVAERLLELYNAAVIPGEDGSSRYASYYETSLIVVKNVEKADLAVRIDKEANVGIAIAKQTVDLQNKYPYTARKVWEEVNRQLQKHGVTFNYRDRIQDKFNNHHWTIMVKFYNLKTDPRYGYNRATKGEKALSYVYSQQTVELIVDSIRRNPHVLTDLLAKGFR
;
A
#
# COMPACT_ATOMS: atom_id res chain seq x y z
N MET A 1 -35.40 22.60 57.42
CA MET A 1 -35.20 21.24 56.90
C MET A 1 -34.08 21.28 55.87
N SER A 2 -32.82 21.12 56.29
CA SER A 2 -31.65 21.21 55.39
C SER A 2 -31.14 19.79 55.10
N ASN A 3 -31.27 19.38 53.84
CA ASN A 3 -30.89 18.07 53.34
C ASN A 3 -29.37 18.06 53.09
N ARG A 4 -28.57 18.03 54.17
CA ARG A 4 -27.11 18.05 54.09
C ARG A 4 -26.57 16.62 54.00
N ILE A 5 -26.00 16.29 52.84
CA ILE A 5 -25.24 15.06 52.63
C ILE A 5 -24.03 15.06 53.59
N PRO A 6 -23.72 13.94 54.28
CA PRO A 6 -22.57 13.88 55.19
C PRO A 6 -21.25 14.16 54.47
N GLU A 7 -20.33 14.91 55.11
CA GLU A 7 -19.05 15.34 54.51
C GLU A 7 -18.17 14.19 53.98
N ASN A 8 -18.38 12.96 54.44
CA ASN A 8 -17.59 11.78 54.08
C ASN A 8 -18.26 10.85 53.05
N TYR A 9 -19.34 11.26 52.39
CA TYR A 9 -20.12 10.38 51.50
C TYR A 9 -19.37 9.94 50.22
N LEU A 10 -18.25 10.57 49.88
CA LEU A 10 -17.46 10.29 48.67
C LEU A 10 -16.00 9.89 48.95
N ASN A 11 -15.70 9.37 50.14
CA ASN A 11 -14.38 8.79 50.39
C ASN A 11 -14.28 7.39 49.76
N LEU A 12 -14.03 7.36 48.45
CA LEU A 12 -13.67 6.16 47.71
C LEU A 12 -12.22 5.77 48.04
N SER A 13 -12.03 4.76 48.90
CA SER A 13 -10.70 4.17 49.10
C SER A 13 -10.33 3.34 47.86
N VAL A 14 -9.67 3.97 46.89
CA VAL A 14 -9.20 3.29 45.69
C VAL A 14 -7.96 2.46 46.05
N LYS A 15 -8.08 1.13 46.02
CA LYS A 15 -6.90 0.25 46.01
C LYS A 15 -6.24 0.39 44.64
N ARG A 16 -5.05 0.99 44.61
CA ARG A 16 -4.21 1.08 43.41
C ARG A 16 -3.46 -0.24 43.23
N ASP A 17 -4.17 -1.26 42.79
CA ASP A 17 -3.54 -2.46 42.24
C ASP A 17 -3.35 -2.29 40.72
N ILE A 18 -2.34 -2.95 40.16
CA ILE A 18 -2.17 -3.03 38.70
C ILE A 18 -3.42 -3.73 38.16
N ILE A 19 -4.15 -3.06 37.27
CA ILE A 19 -5.39 -3.60 36.71
C ILE A 19 -5.04 -4.89 35.93
N ASN A 20 -5.58 -6.02 36.38
CA ASN A 20 -5.45 -7.30 35.70
C ASN A 20 -6.67 -7.51 34.79
N ASP A 21 -6.43 -7.64 33.49
CA ASP A 21 -7.45 -7.81 32.45
C ASP A 21 -8.40 -8.98 32.73
N GLU A 22 -7.91 -10.07 33.31
CA GLU A 22 -8.75 -11.23 33.67
C GLU A 22 -9.75 -10.87 34.77
N VAL A 23 -9.35 -10.04 35.72
CA VAL A 23 -10.22 -9.59 36.82
C VAL A 23 -11.27 -8.59 36.32
N VAL A 24 -10.93 -7.77 35.32
CA VAL A 24 -11.87 -6.83 34.68
C VAL A 24 -12.91 -7.59 33.86
N ARG A 25 -12.48 -8.54 33.03
CA ARG A 25 -13.38 -9.38 32.23
C ARG A 25 -14.29 -10.27 33.08
N ALA A 26 -13.85 -10.69 34.27
CA ALA A 26 -14.67 -11.46 35.20
C ALA A 26 -15.74 -10.62 35.93
N LYS A 27 -15.54 -9.31 36.08
CA LYS A 27 -16.42 -8.43 36.88
C LYS A 27 -17.46 -7.67 36.06
N TYR A 28 -17.20 -7.45 34.77
CA TYR A 28 -18.05 -6.63 33.92
C TYR A 28 -18.54 -7.44 32.72
N SER A 29 -19.67 -7.02 32.14
CA SER A 29 -20.14 -7.60 30.88
C SER A 29 -19.09 -7.40 29.78
N PRO A 30 -19.03 -8.28 28.76
CA PRO A 30 -17.97 -8.26 27.75
C PRO A 30 -17.81 -6.88 27.09
N GLU A 31 -18.91 -6.25 26.71
CA GLU A 31 -18.93 -4.93 26.06
C GLU A 31 -18.36 -3.82 26.94
N VAL A 32 -18.58 -3.90 28.26
CA VAL A 32 -18.12 -2.89 29.22
C VAL A 32 -16.65 -3.16 29.59
N ALA A 33 -16.26 -4.42 29.74
CA ALA A 33 -14.89 -4.81 30.02
C ALA A 33 -13.94 -4.38 28.89
N GLU A 34 -14.29 -4.67 27.64
CA GLU A 34 -13.48 -4.28 26.48
C GLU A 34 -13.35 -2.77 26.37
N ARG A 35 -14.45 -2.03 26.52
CA ARG A 35 -14.43 -0.57 26.49
C ARG A 35 -13.61 0.04 27.63
N LEU A 36 -13.62 -0.56 28.82
CA LEU A 36 -12.80 -0.14 29.95
C LEU A 36 -11.31 -0.41 29.72
N LEU A 37 -10.97 -1.57 29.14
CA LEU A 37 -9.60 -1.92 28.78
C LEU A 37 -9.06 -1.04 27.66
N GLU A 38 -9.86 -0.74 26.64
CA GLU A 38 -9.51 0.21 25.58
C GLU A 38 -9.23 1.61 26.13
N LEU A 39 -10.11 2.13 26.99
CA LEU A 39 -9.93 3.43 27.62
C LEU A 39 -8.71 3.46 28.54
N TYR A 40 -8.46 2.37 29.28
CA TYR A 40 -7.27 2.24 30.13
C TYR A 40 -5.99 2.22 29.29
N ASN A 41 -5.92 1.40 28.24
CA ASN A 41 -4.77 1.33 27.35
C ASN A 41 -4.51 2.66 26.62
N ALA A 42 -5.56 3.39 26.25
CA ALA A 42 -5.45 4.72 25.67
C ALA A 42 -4.98 5.76 26.70
N ALA A 43 -5.38 5.65 27.97
CA ALA A 43 -4.98 6.56 29.05
C ALA A 43 -3.57 6.27 29.60
N VAL A 44 -3.04 5.06 29.41
CA VAL A 44 -1.65 4.69 29.75
C VAL A 44 -0.66 5.28 28.74
N ILE A 45 -1.12 5.87 27.62
CA ILE A 45 -0.30 6.76 26.78
C ILE A 45 -0.09 8.06 27.58
N PRO A 46 1.10 8.31 28.15
CA PRO A 46 1.29 9.52 28.93
C PRO A 46 1.34 10.69 27.96
N GLY A 47 0.41 11.64 28.13
CA GLY A 47 0.66 13.02 27.74
C GLY A 47 1.95 13.50 28.41
N GLU A 48 2.67 14.34 27.68
CA GLU A 48 4.01 14.94 27.84
C GLU A 48 4.61 15.26 29.24
N ASP A 49 4.00 14.92 30.38
CA ASP A 49 4.42 15.37 31.72
C ASP A 49 4.73 14.25 32.74
N GLY A 50 5.56 13.27 32.36
CA GLY A 50 5.93 12.15 33.24
C GLY A 50 7.43 11.84 33.30
N SER A 51 8.15 12.45 34.25
CA SER A 51 9.39 11.95 34.87
C SER A 51 10.27 11.00 34.01
N SER A 52 11.18 11.59 33.23
CA SER A 52 12.21 10.95 32.38
C SER A 52 13.14 9.91 33.07
N ARG A 53 13.06 9.67 34.38
CA ARG A 53 14.03 8.81 35.10
C ARG A 53 13.73 7.31 35.11
N TYR A 54 12.53 6.86 34.71
CA TYR A 54 12.16 5.44 34.82
C TYR A 54 11.37 4.87 33.63
N ALA A 55 11.15 5.63 32.55
CA ALA A 55 10.49 5.12 31.36
C ALA A 55 11.53 4.65 30.33
N SER A 56 11.87 3.36 30.35
CA SER A 56 12.57 2.72 29.23
C SER A 56 11.53 2.23 28.24
N TYR A 57 11.49 2.84 27.06
CA TYR A 57 10.65 2.41 25.96
C TYR A 57 11.38 1.35 25.14
N TYR A 58 10.71 0.22 24.88
CA TYR A 58 11.23 -0.83 24.00
C TYR A 58 10.41 -0.85 22.71
N GLU A 59 10.96 -0.28 21.65
CA GLU A 59 10.40 -0.40 20.31
C GLU A 59 10.92 -1.70 19.68
N THR A 60 10.03 -2.68 19.47
CA THR A 60 10.38 -3.94 18.80
C THR A 60 9.88 -3.89 17.35
N SER A 61 10.81 -3.69 16.41
CA SER A 61 10.52 -3.75 14.97
C SER A 61 10.66 -5.18 14.44
N LEU A 62 9.55 -5.74 13.94
CA LEU A 62 9.54 -7.08 13.33
C LEU A 62 9.61 -6.95 11.79
N ILE A 63 10.60 -7.61 11.18
CA ILE A 63 10.77 -7.65 9.71
C ILE A 63 10.55 -9.09 9.25
N VAL A 64 9.59 -9.30 8.34
CA VAL A 64 9.32 -10.62 7.77
C VAL A 64 10.35 -10.93 6.68
N VAL A 65 11.17 -11.96 6.90
CA VAL A 65 12.19 -12.44 5.95
C VAL A 65 11.80 -13.79 5.34
N LYS A 66 12.17 -14.03 4.07
CA LYS A 66 11.87 -15.30 3.36
C LYS A 66 12.86 -16.43 3.67
N ASN A 67 14.09 -16.10 4.09
CA ASN A 67 15.11 -17.09 4.41
C ASN A 67 15.04 -17.44 5.91
N VAL A 68 14.72 -18.70 6.20
CA VAL A 68 14.56 -19.23 7.55
C VAL A 68 15.86 -19.16 8.36
N GLU A 69 17.01 -19.34 7.72
CA GLU A 69 18.32 -19.29 8.39
C GLU A 69 18.70 -17.88 8.87
N LYS A 70 18.03 -16.85 8.35
CA LYS A 70 18.24 -15.44 8.71
C LYS A 70 17.12 -14.88 9.60
N ALA A 71 16.22 -15.74 10.07
CA ALA A 71 15.08 -15.32 10.89
C ALA A 71 15.41 -15.51 12.37
N ASP A 72 15.26 -14.45 13.17
CA ASP A 72 15.35 -14.54 14.63
C ASP A 72 14.12 -15.20 15.25
N LEU A 73 12.97 -15.15 14.54
CA LEU A 73 11.71 -15.76 14.96
C LEU A 73 10.95 -16.32 13.75
N ALA A 74 10.58 -17.60 13.82
CA ALA A 74 9.72 -18.23 12.83
C ALA A 74 8.24 -18.01 13.19
N VAL A 75 7.50 -17.30 12.34
CA VAL A 75 6.08 -16.98 12.54
C VAL A 75 5.22 -17.59 11.42
N ARG A 76 3.99 -18.02 11.77
CA ARG A 76 3.00 -18.51 10.82
C ARG A 76 1.77 -17.60 10.84
N ILE A 77 1.23 -17.28 9.67
CA ILE A 77 0.01 -16.48 9.56
C ILE A 77 -1.17 -17.36 9.98
N ASP A 78 -1.88 -16.95 11.03
CA ASP A 78 -3.13 -17.55 11.48
C ASP A 78 -4.27 -16.54 11.27
N LYS A 79 -5.36 -17.00 10.64
CA LYS A 79 -6.52 -16.16 10.34
C LYS A 79 -7.43 -15.99 11.55
N GLU A 80 -7.34 -16.88 12.53
CA GLU A 80 -8.17 -16.88 13.73
C GLU A 80 -7.46 -16.21 14.93
N ALA A 81 -6.31 -15.59 14.71
CA ALA A 81 -5.54 -14.96 15.78
C ALA A 81 -6.29 -13.74 16.35
N ASN A 82 -6.51 -13.77 17.67
CA ASN A 82 -7.18 -12.71 18.43
C ASN A 82 -6.41 -11.37 18.43
N VAL A 83 -5.11 -11.39 18.12
CA VAL A 83 -4.24 -10.20 18.05
C VAL A 83 -3.66 -10.10 16.63
N GLY A 84 -4.15 -9.12 15.88
CA GLY A 84 -3.68 -8.83 14.52
C GLY A 84 -2.50 -7.85 14.51
N ILE A 85 -1.42 -8.18 13.82
CA ILE A 85 -0.36 -7.21 13.51
C ILE A 85 -0.77 -6.42 12.28
N ALA A 86 -0.76 -5.09 12.34
CA ALA A 86 -0.94 -4.25 11.16
C ALA A 86 0.23 -4.46 10.19
N ILE A 87 -0.01 -5.13 9.06
CA ILE A 87 1.01 -5.37 8.03
C ILE A 87 1.28 -4.04 7.32
N ALA A 88 2.21 -3.25 7.85
CA ALA A 88 2.53 -1.91 7.32
C ALA A 88 3.31 -1.96 5.98
N LYS A 89 3.82 -3.13 5.56
CA LYS A 89 4.60 -3.25 4.33
C LYS A 89 4.48 -4.64 3.71
N GLN A 90 3.54 -4.81 2.80
CA GLN A 90 3.55 -5.93 1.88
C GLN A 90 4.81 -5.79 1.00
N THR A 91 5.76 -6.71 1.11
CA THR A 91 6.93 -6.75 0.21
C THR A 91 6.44 -6.99 -1.21
N VAL A 92 6.21 -5.92 -1.96
CA VAL A 92 5.74 -6.01 -3.33
C VAL A 92 6.90 -6.50 -4.20
N ASP A 93 6.76 -7.71 -4.72
CA ASP A 93 7.73 -8.27 -5.65
C ASP A 93 7.76 -7.43 -6.93
N LEU A 94 8.87 -6.71 -7.15
CA LEU A 94 9.04 -5.83 -8.30
C LEU A 94 8.94 -6.59 -9.63
N GLN A 95 9.36 -7.86 -9.66
CA GLN A 95 9.26 -8.69 -10.87
C GLN A 95 7.81 -9.01 -11.21
N ASN A 96 6.99 -9.26 -10.18
CA ASN A 96 5.56 -9.53 -10.36
C ASN A 96 4.79 -8.25 -10.70
N LYS A 97 5.15 -7.11 -10.08
CA LYS A 97 4.48 -5.84 -10.34
C LYS A 97 4.83 -5.23 -11.70
N TYR A 98 6.08 -5.36 -12.16
CA TYR A 98 6.56 -4.80 -13.43
C TYR A 98 7.22 -5.86 -14.33
N PRO A 99 6.45 -6.79 -14.91
CA PRO A 99 7.01 -7.92 -15.66
C PRO A 99 7.51 -7.56 -17.07
N TYR A 100 7.18 -6.37 -17.59
CA TYR A 100 7.45 -6.01 -18.98
C TYR A 100 8.59 -5.00 -19.14
N THR A 101 9.52 -5.26 -20.05
CA THR A 101 10.39 -4.21 -20.60
C THR A 101 9.67 -3.48 -21.73
N ALA A 102 10.13 -2.29 -22.14
CA ALA A 102 9.52 -1.53 -23.23
C ALA A 102 9.25 -2.40 -24.48
N ARG A 103 10.23 -3.22 -24.87
CA ARG A 103 10.08 -4.16 -26.00
C ARG A 103 8.94 -5.15 -25.80
N LYS A 104 8.88 -5.78 -24.63
CA LYS A 104 7.82 -6.72 -24.31
C LYS A 104 6.44 -6.05 -24.24
N VAL A 105 6.36 -4.77 -23.86
CA VAL A 105 5.09 -4.03 -23.84
C VAL A 105 4.49 -3.96 -25.24
N TRP A 106 5.22 -3.46 -26.24
CA TRP A 106 4.62 -3.33 -27.58
C TRP A 106 4.40 -4.69 -28.26
N GLU A 107 5.18 -5.72 -27.93
CA GLU A 107 4.93 -7.10 -28.37
C GLU A 107 3.62 -7.64 -27.79
N GLU A 108 3.40 -7.42 -26.50
CA GLU A 108 2.17 -7.83 -25.82
C GLU A 108 0.96 -7.05 -26.33
N VAL A 109 1.10 -5.73 -26.56
CA VAL A 109 0.06 -4.91 -27.19
C VAL A 109 -0.30 -5.46 -28.57
N ASN A 110 0.69 -5.75 -29.42
CA ASN A 110 0.44 -6.35 -30.75
C ASN A 110 -0.27 -7.69 -30.66
N ARG A 111 0.13 -8.55 -29.72
CA ARG A 111 -0.53 -9.85 -29.47
C ARG A 111 -2.00 -9.66 -29.14
N GLN A 112 -2.32 -8.72 -28.26
CA GLN A 112 -3.71 -8.42 -27.89
C GLN A 112 -4.50 -7.79 -29.04
N LEU A 113 -3.91 -6.85 -29.78
CA LEU A 113 -4.57 -6.24 -30.94
C LEU A 113 -4.87 -7.28 -32.02
N GLN A 114 -3.93 -8.18 -32.32
CA GLN A 114 -4.15 -9.30 -33.25
C GLN A 114 -5.25 -10.24 -32.77
N LYS A 115 -5.25 -10.61 -31.48
CA LYS A 115 -6.30 -11.45 -30.89
C LYS A 115 -7.69 -10.84 -31.04
N HIS A 116 -7.79 -9.52 -30.98
CA HIS A 116 -9.06 -8.79 -31.11
C HIS A 116 -9.36 -8.31 -32.53
N GLY A 117 -8.48 -8.54 -33.50
CA GLY A 117 -8.64 -8.04 -34.88
C GLY A 117 -8.68 -6.51 -34.98
N VAL A 118 -8.04 -5.79 -34.05
CA VAL A 118 -8.08 -4.32 -34.00
C VAL A 118 -6.94 -3.72 -34.80
N THR A 119 -7.27 -2.90 -35.79
CA THR A 119 -6.34 -2.02 -36.50
C THR A 119 -6.45 -0.60 -35.97
N PHE A 120 -5.42 0.22 -36.19
CA PHE A 120 -5.41 1.61 -35.75
C PHE A 120 -4.83 2.53 -36.82
N ASN A 121 -5.21 3.80 -36.81
CA ASN A 121 -4.82 4.76 -37.83
C ASN A 121 -3.69 5.66 -37.34
N TYR A 122 -2.68 5.84 -38.18
CA TYR A 122 -1.59 6.77 -37.92
C TYR A 122 -1.24 7.52 -39.20
N ARG A 123 -1.33 8.85 -39.17
CA ARG A 123 -1.06 9.73 -40.33
C ARG A 123 -1.83 9.28 -41.59
N ASP A 124 -3.13 9.08 -41.44
CA ASP A 124 -4.06 8.69 -42.52
C ASP A 124 -3.75 7.34 -43.18
N ARG A 125 -2.96 6.49 -42.51
CA ARG A 125 -2.72 5.10 -42.90
C ARG A 125 -3.19 4.16 -41.82
N ILE A 126 -3.87 3.09 -42.23
CA ILE A 126 -4.18 1.96 -41.36
C ILE A 126 -2.86 1.26 -41.03
N GLN A 127 -2.60 1.12 -39.73
CA GLN A 127 -1.46 0.40 -39.18
C GLN A 127 -1.95 -0.92 -38.58
N ASP A 128 -1.21 -1.96 -38.90
CA ASP A 128 -1.36 -3.34 -38.47
C ASP A 128 -0.41 -3.71 -37.32
N LYS A 129 0.62 -2.89 -37.07
CA LYS A 129 1.63 -3.14 -36.02
C LYS A 129 1.95 -1.91 -35.19
N PHE A 130 1.84 -2.07 -33.88
CA PHE A 130 2.36 -1.16 -32.88
C PHE A 130 3.89 -1.30 -32.77
N ASN A 131 4.61 -0.18 -32.83
CA ASN A 131 6.07 -0.16 -32.89
C ASN A 131 6.66 0.79 -31.83
N ASN A 132 7.99 0.86 -31.75
CA ASN A 132 8.69 1.72 -30.79
C ASN A 132 8.36 3.23 -30.94
N HIS A 133 8.05 3.68 -32.15
CA HIS A 133 7.65 5.07 -32.39
C HIS A 133 6.30 5.38 -31.74
N HIS A 134 5.30 4.53 -31.97
CA HIS A 134 3.97 4.63 -31.36
C HIS A 134 4.04 4.55 -29.83
N TRP A 135 4.87 3.63 -29.32
CA TRP A 135 5.18 3.52 -27.90
C TRP A 135 5.75 4.83 -27.33
N THR A 136 6.70 5.46 -28.02
CA THR A 136 7.33 6.70 -27.54
C THR A 136 6.33 7.84 -27.42
N ILE A 137 5.37 7.94 -28.34
CA ILE A 137 4.27 8.92 -28.28
C ILE A 137 3.43 8.67 -27.02
N MET A 138 3.00 7.44 -26.80
CA MET A 138 2.18 7.05 -25.64
C MET A 138 2.90 7.31 -24.31
N VAL A 139 4.17 6.93 -24.21
CA VAL A 139 4.98 7.13 -22.99
C VAL A 139 5.09 8.61 -22.62
N LYS A 140 5.34 9.47 -23.60
CA LYS A 140 5.47 10.90 -23.35
C LYS A 140 4.13 11.51 -22.97
N PHE A 141 3.05 11.16 -23.67
CA PHE A 141 1.73 11.74 -23.42
C PHE A 141 1.16 11.35 -22.05
N TYR A 142 1.21 10.07 -21.69
CA TYR A 142 0.70 9.57 -20.41
C TYR A 142 1.72 9.65 -19.27
N ASN A 143 2.91 10.20 -19.55
CA ASN A 143 4.01 10.32 -18.61
C ASN A 143 4.32 9.02 -17.83
N LEU A 144 4.26 7.88 -18.53
CA LEU A 144 4.27 6.51 -17.96
C LEU A 144 5.51 6.19 -17.11
N LYS A 145 6.59 6.98 -17.24
CA LYS A 145 7.84 6.82 -16.49
C LYS A 145 7.77 7.43 -15.08
N THR A 146 6.87 8.37 -14.86
CA THR A 146 6.75 9.10 -13.58
C THR A 146 5.70 8.49 -12.66
N ASP A 147 4.67 7.85 -13.22
CA ASP A 147 3.60 7.25 -12.45
C ASP A 147 3.99 5.82 -12.00
N PRO A 148 4.06 5.56 -10.68
CA PRO A 148 4.36 4.25 -10.13
C PRO A 148 3.35 3.16 -10.51
N ARG A 149 2.15 3.48 -10.98
CA ARG A 149 1.16 2.49 -11.45
C ARG A 149 1.62 1.84 -12.74
N TYR A 150 2.33 2.58 -13.59
CA TYR A 150 2.65 2.19 -14.95
C TYR A 150 4.11 1.79 -15.13
N GLY A 151 5.05 2.55 -14.54
CA GLY A 151 6.47 2.38 -14.78
C GLY A 151 7.32 2.47 -13.52
N TYR A 152 8.45 1.76 -13.55
CA TYR A 152 9.47 1.82 -12.51
C TYR A 152 10.87 1.81 -13.12
N ASN A 153 11.78 2.62 -12.58
CA ASN A 153 13.18 2.60 -12.97
C ASN A 153 13.93 1.58 -12.10
N ARG A 154 14.39 0.48 -12.70
CA ARG A 154 15.18 -0.55 -12.03
C ARG A 154 16.69 -0.26 -12.04
N ALA A 155 17.13 0.86 -12.61
CA ALA A 155 18.56 1.22 -12.62
C ALA A 155 19.07 1.39 -11.18
N THR A 156 20.24 0.83 -10.90
CA THR A 156 20.89 0.96 -9.59
C THR A 156 21.44 2.38 -9.42
N LYS A 157 21.48 2.90 -8.19
CA LYS A 157 22.11 4.21 -7.89
C LYS A 157 23.56 4.21 -8.43
N GLY A 158 23.82 5.00 -9.48
CA GLY A 158 25.13 5.11 -10.14
C GLY A 158 25.17 4.62 -11.60
N GLU A 159 24.16 3.91 -12.08
CA GLU A 159 24.09 3.51 -13.50
C GLU A 159 23.62 4.68 -14.38
N LYS A 160 24.40 5.01 -15.42
CA LYS A 160 24.02 6.01 -16.42
C LYS A 160 22.88 5.54 -17.34
N ALA A 161 22.71 4.22 -17.48
CA ALA A 161 21.69 3.63 -18.34
C ALA A 161 20.37 3.48 -17.56
N LEU A 162 19.40 4.35 -17.86
CA LEU A 162 18.05 4.21 -17.31
C LEU A 162 17.42 2.91 -17.83
N SER A 163 16.99 2.05 -16.91
CA SER A 163 16.34 0.79 -17.24
C SER A 163 14.92 0.80 -16.71
N TYR A 164 13.96 1.05 -17.59
CA TYR A 164 12.54 1.12 -17.21
C TYR A 164 11.84 -0.21 -17.44
N VAL A 165 11.04 -0.61 -16.44
CA VAL A 165 10.11 -1.74 -16.50
C VAL A 165 8.68 -1.23 -16.28
N TYR A 166 7.72 -1.98 -16.81
CA TYR A 166 6.32 -1.57 -16.91
C TYR A 166 5.39 -2.67 -16.40
N SER A 167 4.27 -2.23 -15.82
CA SER A 167 3.23 -3.11 -15.28
C SER A 167 2.27 -3.59 -16.37
N GLN A 168 1.46 -4.60 -16.04
CA GLN A 168 0.36 -5.06 -16.89
C GLN A 168 -0.66 -3.94 -17.20
N GLN A 169 -0.90 -3.03 -16.24
CA GLN A 169 -1.82 -1.91 -16.40
C GLN A 169 -1.40 -0.98 -17.55
N THR A 170 -0.09 -0.88 -17.82
CA THR A 170 0.43 -0.10 -18.96
C THR A 170 -0.01 -0.69 -20.30
N VAL A 171 0.01 -2.01 -20.43
CA VAL A 171 -0.45 -2.71 -21.64
C VAL A 171 -1.94 -2.47 -21.84
N GLU A 172 -2.72 -2.66 -20.79
CA GLU A 172 -4.18 -2.48 -20.80
C GLU A 172 -4.57 -1.05 -21.18
N LEU A 173 -3.91 -0.05 -20.57
CA LEU A 173 -4.13 1.36 -20.89
C LEU A 173 -3.93 1.63 -22.39
N ILE A 174 -2.86 1.08 -22.99
CA ILE A 174 -2.54 1.31 -24.40
C ILE A 174 -3.55 0.60 -25.30
N VAL A 175 -3.87 -0.66 -25.01
CA VAL A 175 -4.84 -1.44 -25.79
C VAL A 175 -6.23 -0.78 -25.73
N ASP A 176 -6.66 -0.35 -24.55
CA ASP A 176 -7.94 0.33 -24.37
C ASP A 176 -7.96 1.71 -25.03
N SER A 177 -6.84 2.45 -24.98
CA SER A 177 -6.73 3.73 -25.69
C SER A 177 -6.91 3.55 -27.20
N ILE A 178 -6.28 2.52 -27.78
CA ILE A 178 -6.38 2.20 -29.20
C ILE A 178 -7.78 1.70 -29.56
N ARG A 179 -8.38 0.86 -28.72
CA ARG A 179 -9.75 0.33 -28.93
C ARG A 179 -10.80 1.43 -28.89
N ARG A 180 -10.68 2.38 -27.94
CA ARG A 180 -11.62 3.51 -27.79
C ARG A 180 -11.49 4.51 -28.92
N ASN A 181 -10.27 4.75 -29.39
CA ASN A 181 -10.03 5.70 -30.46
C ASN A 181 -8.93 5.17 -31.42
N PRO A 182 -9.32 4.68 -32.61
CA PRO A 182 -8.37 4.23 -33.63
C PRO A 182 -7.39 5.32 -34.09
N HIS A 183 -7.74 6.61 -33.95
CA HIS A 183 -6.88 7.75 -34.32
C HIS A 183 -6.05 8.30 -33.16
N VAL A 184 -6.06 7.63 -31.99
CA VAL A 184 -5.45 8.12 -30.75
C VAL A 184 -4.03 8.64 -30.96
N LEU A 185 -3.16 7.93 -31.67
CA LEU A 185 -1.77 8.33 -31.88
C LEU A 185 -1.62 9.66 -32.65
N THR A 186 -2.52 9.94 -33.58
CA THR A 186 -2.52 11.19 -34.34
C THR A 186 -3.05 12.33 -33.45
N ASP A 187 -4.09 12.06 -32.67
CA ASP A 187 -4.66 13.03 -31.72
C ASP A 187 -3.67 13.40 -30.61
N LEU A 188 -2.91 12.42 -30.10
CA LEU A 188 -1.89 12.64 -29.08
C LEU A 188 -0.75 13.52 -29.60
N LEU A 189 -0.40 13.39 -30.89
CA LEU A 189 0.57 14.27 -31.54
C LEU A 189 0.01 15.68 -31.77
N ALA A 190 -1.24 15.79 -32.20
CA ALA A 190 -1.90 17.08 -32.45
C ALA A 190 -2.09 17.88 -31.16
N LYS A 191 -2.39 17.20 -30.04
CA LYS A 191 -2.42 17.77 -28.70
C LYS A 191 -1.03 18.02 -28.10
N GLY A 192 0.02 17.82 -28.90
CA GLY A 192 1.39 17.58 -28.46
C GLY A 192 1.92 18.52 -27.38
N PHE A 193 2.62 17.88 -26.44
CA PHE A 193 3.81 18.40 -25.75
C PHE A 193 3.75 19.84 -25.27
N ARG A 194 2.78 20.17 -24.40
CA ARG A 194 2.97 21.27 -23.45
C ARG A 194 3.82 20.82 -22.27
#